data_AF-A0A9X1VEV9-F1
#
_entry.id   AF-A0A9X1VEV9-F1
#
_cell.length_a   1.000
_cell.length_b   1.000
_cell.length_c   1.000
_cell.angle_alpha   90.00
_cell.angle_beta   90.00
_cell.angle_gamma   90.00
#
_symmetry.space_group_name_H-M   'P 1'
#
loop_
_entity.id
_entity.type
_entity.pdbx_description
1 polymer ?
#
loop_
_entity_poly.entity_id
_entity_poly.type
_entity_poly.pdbx_seq_one_letter_code
_entity_poly.pdbx_strand_id
1 'polypeptide(L)'
;MNADFLVSMRLAILIGLAAGPVGASAQALLLTSRQPAPMATQVPRTSAVTLTFSQPLGAASASAVQVFSQQRGGRLMGARTLSGNALTLQPQRAFRPGETLWATATTAAQTASGTALARPQV
;
A
#
# COMPACT_ATOMS: atom_id res chain seq x y z
N MET A 1 9.70 25.17 -24.66
CA MET A 1 8.69 24.63 -23.72
C MET A 1 9.24 23.33 -23.17
N ASN A 2 9.72 23.37 -21.93
CA ASN A 2 10.73 22.44 -21.43
C ASN A 2 10.19 21.74 -20.19
N ALA A 3 10.15 20.40 -20.24
CA ALA A 3 10.25 19.43 -19.13
C ALA A 3 10.02 18.05 -19.78
N ASP A 4 11.04 17.43 -20.37
CA ASP A 4 12.03 16.61 -19.64
C ASP A 4 11.35 15.50 -18.81
N PHE A 5 10.76 14.53 -19.52
CA PHE A 5 10.39 13.23 -18.96
C PHE A 5 11.61 12.29 -19.07
N LEU A 6 12.65 12.56 -18.28
CA LEU A 6 13.67 11.56 -17.96
C LEU A 6 13.32 10.90 -16.62
N VAL A 7 12.58 9.80 -16.66
CA VAL A 7 12.70 8.77 -15.62
C VAL A 7 13.75 7.77 -16.11
N SER A 8 15.02 8.19 -16.06
CA SER A 8 16.14 7.27 -16.07
C SER A 8 16.21 6.60 -14.70
N MET A 9 15.81 5.32 -14.61
CA MET A 9 16.16 4.48 -13.46
C MET A 9 16.97 3.30 -13.96
N ARG A 10 18.24 3.55 -14.26
CA ARG A 10 19.25 2.50 -14.39
C ARG A 10 19.76 2.19 -12.99
N LEU A 11 19.32 1.08 -12.42
CA LEU A 11 20.04 0.43 -11.32
C LEU A 11 20.33 -1.01 -11.73
N ALA A 12 21.54 -1.23 -12.23
CA ALA A 12 22.11 -2.56 -12.38
C ALA A 12 22.63 -3.01 -11.01
N ILE A 13 22.15 -4.15 -10.51
CA ILE A 13 22.86 -4.95 -9.50
C ILE A 13 22.74 -6.42 -9.94
N LEU A 14 23.83 -6.94 -10.50
CA LEU A 14 24.13 -8.36 -10.56
C LEU A 14 24.62 -8.76 -9.15
N ILE A 15 23.89 -9.63 -8.45
CA ILE A 15 24.43 -10.43 -7.35
C ILE A 15 23.97 -11.86 -7.60
N GLY A 16 24.92 -12.72 -7.97
CA GLY A 16 24.73 -14.15 -7.88
C GLY A 16 24.82 -14.64 -6.44
N LEU A 17 24.50 -15.92 -6.29
CA LEU A 17 24.99 -16.86 -5.27
C LEU A 17 23.94 -17.43 -4.30
N ALA A 18 24.00 -18.76 -4.24
CA ALA A 18 23.55 -19.69 -3.21
C ALA A 18 22.05 -20.06 -3.18
N ALA A 19 21.75 -21.18 -3.84
CA ALA A 19 20.69 -22.09 -3.44
C ALA A 19 21.04 -22.69 -2.05
N GLY A 20 20.52 -22.08 -1.00
CA GLY A 20 20.34 -22.73 0.30
C GLY A 20 18.84 -22.99 0.52
N PRO A 21 18.46 -24.00 1.32
CA PRO A 21 17.06 -24.18 1.66
C PRO A 21 16.62 -22.95 2.45
N VAL A 22 15.81 -22.09 1.82
CA VAL A 22 15.15 -20.98 2.51
C VAL A 22 14.08 -21.59 3.42
N GLY A 23 14.52 -22.07 4.57
CA GLY A 23 13.62 -22.28 5.70
C GLY A 23 12.87 -20.97 5.90
N ALA A 24 11.55 -21.03 5.81
CA ALA A 24 10.67 -19.88 5.99
C ALA A 24 10.86 -19.33 7.41
N SER A 25 11.84 -18.43 7.58
CA SER A 25 11.86 -17.50 8.71
C SER A 25 10.59 -16.68 8.59
N ALA A 26 9.75 -16.68 9.62
CA ALA A 26 8.61 -15.78 9.73
C ALA A 26 9.13 -14.34 9.78
N GLN A 27 9.48 -13.78 8.61
CA GLN A 27 9.90 -12.40 8.49
C GLN A 27 8.68 -11.55 8.82
N ALA A 28 8.87 -10.56 9.69
CA ALA A 28 7.79 -9.67 10.07
C ALA A 28 7.24 -8.95 8.83
N LEU A 29 5.92 -8.96 8.70
CA LEU A 29 5.25 -8.17 7.67
C LEU A 29 5.37 -6.70 8.03
N LEU A 30 5.93 -5.89 7.12
CA LEU A 30 6.16 -4.46 7.31
C LEU A 30 5.49 -3.68 6.19
N LEU A 31 4.97 -2.48 6.50
CA LEU A 31 4.51 -1.53 5.51
C LEU A 31 5.70 -0.71 5.00
N THR A 32 6.03 -0.84 3.71
CA THR A 32 7.22 -0.23 3.11
C THR A 32 6.89 1.04 2.32
N SER A 33 5.69 1.15 1.74
CA SER A 33 5.28 2.33 0.98
C SER A 33 3.80 2.64 1.11
N ARG A 34 3.49 3.93 0.99
CA ARG A 34 2.14 4.51 1.04
C ARG A 34 2.00 5.50 -0.11
N GLN A 35 1.02 5.27 -0.96
CA GLN A 35 0.64 6.18 -2.03
C GLN A 35 -0.85 6.50 -1.90
N PRO A 36 -1.26 7.78 -1.98
CA PRO A 36 -0.42 8.98 -1.98
C PRO A 36 0.48 9.05 -0.76
N ALA A 37 1.61 9.78 -0.89
CA ALA A 37 2.53 9.94 0.22
C ALA A 37 1.82 10.60 1.42
N PRO A 38 2.22 10.27 2.67
CA PRO A 38 1.71 10.96 3.85
C PRO A 38 1.84 12.47 3.69
N MET A 39 0.80 13.22 4.07
CA MET A 39 0.76 14.69 3.97
C MET A 39 0.82 15.26 2.53
N ALA A 40 0.57 14.45 1.50
CA ALA A 40 0.46 14.97 0.13
C ALA A 40 -0.76 15.90 -0.01
N THR A 41 -0.53 17.14 -0.46
CA THR A 41 -1.57 18.18 -0.58
C THR A 41 -2.12 18.36 -2.01
N GLN A 42 -1.42 17.82 -3.02
CA GLN A 42 -1.75 17.93 -4.45
C GLN A 42 -2.19 16.58 -5.03
N VAL A 43 -3.02 15.84 -4.31
CA VAL A 43 -3.50 14.52 -4.75
C VAL A 43 -4.73 14.68 -5.64
N PRO A 44 -4.76 14.09 -6.86
CA PRO A 44 -5.95 14.04 -7.67
C PRO A 44 -7.15 13.46 -6.91
N ARG A 45 -8.34 14.04 -7.11
CA ARG A 45 -9.55 13.65 -6.36
C ARG A 45 -9.99 12.21 -6.63
N THR A 46 -9.54 11.59 -7.72
CA THR A 46 -9.87 10.21 -8.11
C THR A 46 -8.73 9.24 -7.82
N SER A 47 -7.66 9.69 -7.15
CA SER A 47 -6.50 8.84 -6.86
C SER A 47 -6.87 7.63 -6.01
N ALA A 48 -6.27 6.49 -6.38
CA ALA A 48 -6.28 5.30 -5.55
C ALA A 48 -5.34 5.47 -4.35
N VAL A 49 -5.66 4.77 -3.26
CA VAL A 49 -4.77 4.62 -2.11
C VAL A 49 -4.12 3.25 -2.18
N THR A 50 -2.81 3.21 -2.35
CA THR A 50 -2.01 1.98 -2.45
C THR A 50 -1.06 1.87 -1.28
N LEU A 51 -1.08 0.71 -0.63
CA LEU A 51 -0.19 0.32 0.45
C LEU A 51 0.68 -0.83 -0.03
N THR A 52 2.00 -0.69 0.06
CA THR A 52 2.95 -1.73 -0.34
C THR A 52 3.65 -2.29 0.90
N PHE A 53 3.74 -3.60 0.97
CA PHE A 53 4.31 -4.33 2.08
C PHE A 53 5.65 -4.99 1.70
N SER A 54 6.43 -5.37 2.71
CA SER A 54 7.72 -6.05 2.55
C SER A 54 7.60 -7.43 1.90
N GLN A 55 6.42 -8.05 1.96
CA GLN A 55 6.17 -9.42 1.50
C GLN A 55 4.82 -9.55 0.80
N PRO A 56 4.65 -10.56 -0.08
CA PRO A 56 3.37 -10.88 -0.67
C PRO A 56 2.30 -11.18 0.39
N LEU A 57 1.13 -10.60 0.21
CA LEU A 57 -0.01 -10.78 1.09
C LEU A 57 -0.86 -11.98 0.66
N GLY A 58 -1.48 -12.64 1.64
CA GLY A 58 -2.50 -13.64 1.38
C GLY A 58 -3.84 -13.01 0.99
N ALA A 59 -4.73 -13.78 0.36
CA ALA A 59 -6.04 -13.31 -0.11
C ALA A 59 -6.93 -12.73 1.00
N ALA A 60 -6.77 -13.20 2.25
CA ALA A 60 -7.48 -12.67 3.41
C ALA A 60 -7.20 -11.18 3.69
N SER A 61 -6.07 -10.65 3.19
CA SER A 61 -5.62 -9.27 3.40
C SER A 61 -6.35 -8.24 2.53
N ALA A 62 -7.23 -8.66 1.61
CA ALA A 62 -7.94 -7.75 0.70
C ALA A 62 -8.75 -6.68 1.45
N SER A 63 -9.22 -6.97 2.67
CA SER A 63 -10.00 -6.05 3.50
C SER A 63 -9.17 -5.30 4.55
N ALA A 64 -7.84 -5.48 4.55
CA ALA A 64 -6.97 -4.94 5.59
C ALA A 64 -6.75 -3.43 5.50
N VAL A 65 -7.03 -2.82 4.34
CA VAL A 65 -6.97 -1.37 4.14
C VAL A 65 -8.31 -0.71 4.37
N GLN A 66 -8.29 0.33 5.20
CA GLN A 66 -9.43 1.18 5.48
C GLN A 66 -9.03 2.63 5.27
N VAL A 67 -9.77 3.35 4.44
CA VAL A 67 -9.56 4.78 4.23
C VAL A 67 -10.73 5.54 4.83
N PHE A 68 -10.44 6.51 5.67
CA PHE A 68 -11.40 7.37 6.34
C PHE A 68 -11.27 8.80 5.82
N SER A 69 -12.41 9.47 5.69
CA SER A 69 -12.49 10.89 5.39
C SER A 69 -13.01 11.64 6.61
N GLN A 70 -12.28 12.68 7.01
CA GLN A 70 -12.73 13.58 8.09
C GLN A 70 -13.91 14.45 7.65
N GLN A 71 -13.97 14.87 6.38
CA GLN A 71 -15.07 15.72 5.89
C GLN A 71 -16.38 14.96 5.68
N ARG A 72 -16.32 13.65 5.43
CA ARG A 72 -17.50 12.80 5.28
C ARG A 72 -17.89 12.05 6.55
N GLY A 73 -17.08 12.18 7.61
CA GLY A 73 -17.34 11.55 8.91
C GLY A 73 -17.39 10.02 8.84
N GLY A 74 -16.64 9.39 7.93
CA GLY A 74 -16.76 7.95 7.75
C GLY A 74 -15.76 7.27 6.82
N ARG A 75 -15.82 5.94 6.81
CA ARG A 75 -15.01 5.08 5.95
C ARG A 75 -15.44 5.26 4.49
N LEU A 76 -14.47 5.54 3.63
CA LEU A 76 -14.70 5.56 2.19
C LEU A 76 -14.95 4.14 1.68
N MET A 77 -16.04 4.00 0.93
CA MET A 77 -16.32 2.78 0.16
C MET A 77 -15.54 2.81 -1.15
N GLY A 78 -15.06 1.64 -1.55
CA GLY A 78 -14.16 1.51 -2.69
C GLY A 78 -13.91 0.06 -3.06
N ALA A 79 -13.50 -0.15 -4.31
CA ALA A 79 -12.99 -1.44 -4.75
C ALA A 79 -11.62 -1.65 -4.10
N ARG A 80 -11.40 -2.84 -3.53
CA ARG A 80 -10.11 -3.23 -2.94
C ARG A 80 -9.49 -4.29 -3.83
N THR A 81 -8.28 -4.04 -4.29
CA THR A 81 -7.53 -4.96 -5.12
C THR A 81 -6.24 -5.33 -4.42
N LEU A 82 -5.98 -6.64 -4.34
CA LEU A 82 -4.74 -7.18 -3.84
C LEU A 82 -3.92 -7.68 -5.02
N SER A 83 -2.68 -7.21 -5.14
CA SER A 83 -1.74 -7.65 -6.17
C SER A 83 -0.38 -7.89 -5.52
N GLY A 84 -0.03 -9.16 -5.31
CA GLY A 84 1.22 -9.55 -4.65
C GLY A 84 1.33 -8.96 -3.24
N ASN A 85 2.22 -7.98 -3.06
CA ASN A 85 2.45 -7.27 -1.81
C ASN A 85 1.79 -5.88 -1.76
N ALA A 86 0.99 -5.51 -2.76
CA ALA A 86 0.33 -4.22 -2.86
C ALA A 86 -1.18 -4.35 -2.66
N LEU A 87 -1.72 -3.54 -1.76
CA LEU A 87 -3.14 -3.42 -1.49
C LEU A 87 -3.62 -2.05 -1.93
N THR A 88 -4.50 -2.02 -2.92
CA THR A 88 -5.02 -0.78 -3.49
C THR A 88 -6.50 -0.63 -3.18
N LEU A 89 -6.90 0.54 -2.69
CA LEU A 89 -8.28 0.96 -2.51
C LEU A 89 -8.60 2.05 -3.52
N GLN A 90 -9.52 1.78 -4.43
CA GLN A 90 -10.08 2.75 -5.35
C GLN A 90 -11.40 3.28 -4.77
N PRO A 91 -11.48 4.54 -4.30
CA PRO A 91 -12.71 5.12 -3.79
C PRO A 91 -13.80 5.15 -4.87
N GLN A 92 -15.04 4.80 -4.51
CA GLN A 92 -16.19 4.92 -5.42
C GLN A 92 -16.58 6.36 -5.72
N ARG A 93 -16.24 7.28 -4.80
CA ARG A 93 -16.58 8.70 -4.88
C ARG A 93 -15.29 9.50 -4.78
N ALA A 94 -15.10 10.44 -5.69
CA ALA A 94 -13.95 11.34 -5.68
C ALA A 94 -13.85 12.14 -4.36
N PHE A 95 -12.63 12.46 -3.95
CA PHE A 95 -12.32 13.27 -2.77
C PHE A 95 -12.82 14.71 -2.93
N ARG A 96 -13.13 15.36 -1.81
CA ARG A 96 -13.46 16.78 -1.74
C ARG A 96 -12.17 17.62 -1.74
N PRO A 97 -12.21 18.85 -2.28
CA PRO A 97 -11.07 19.77 -2.16
C PRO A 97 -10.76 20.06 -0.68
N GLY A 98 -9.47 20.01 -0.32
CA GLY A 98 -9.01 20.25 1.06
C GLY A 98 -9.38 19.14 2.05
N GLU A 99 -9.72 17.94 1.57
CA GLU A 99 -10.13 16.81 2.43
C GLU A 99 -8.92 16.11 3.05
N THR A 100 -8.95 15.94 4.37
CA THR A 100 -7.98 15.10 5.10
C THR A 100 -8.45 13.66 5.07
N LEU A 101 -7.59 12.78 4.54
CA LEU A 101 -7.81 11.34 4.48
C LEU A 101 -6.84 10.62 5.43
N TRP A 102 -7.34 9.59 6.08
CA TRP A 102 -6.52 8.67 6.89
C TRP A 102 -6.62 7.26 6.30
N ALA A 103 -5.48 6.70 5.91
CA ALA A 103 -5.40 5.37 5.33
C ALA A 103 -4.79 4.41 6.35
N THR A 104 -5.61 3.57 6.98
CA THR A 104 -5.16 2.61 7.98
C THR A 104 -4.95 1.24 7.36
N ALA A 105 -3.75 0.70 7.50
CA ALA A 105 -3.45 -0.73 7.38
C ALA A 105 -3.72 -1.41 8.72
N THR A 106 -4.64 -2.37 8.75
CA THR A 106 -4.97 -3.13 9.96
C THR A 106 -4.13 -4.40 10.10
N THR A 107 -4.18 -5.04 11.27
CA THR A 107 -3.52 -6.34 11.52
C THR A 107 -4.14 -7.50 10.74
N ALA A 108 -5.27 -7.28 10.05
CA ALA A 108 -5.81 -8.24 9.08
C ALA A 108 -4.92 -8.37 7.82
N ALA A 109 -3.96 -7.46 7.62
CA ALA A 109 -2.93 -7.64 6.61
C ALA A 109 -1.99 -8.76 7.07
N GLN A 110 -1.96 -9.86 6.32
CA GLN A 110 -1.14 -11.02 6.60
C GLN A 110 -0.58 -11.65 5.32
N THR A 111 0.55 -12.33 5.44
CA THR A 111 1.12 -13.16 4.37
C THR A 111 0.26 -14.40 4.12
N ALA A 112 0.48 -15.10 3.01
CA ALA A 112 -0.18 -16.38 2.75
C ALA A 112 0.12 -17.44 3.82
N SER A 113 1.26 -17.31 4.51
CA SER A 113 1.70 -18.15 5.62
C SER A 113 1.04 -17.78 6.97
N GLY A 114 0.20 -16.74 7.01
CA GLY A 114 -0.50 -16.30 8.21
C GLY A 114 0.29 -15.31 9.09
N THR A 115 1.43 -14.80 8.64
CA THR A 115 2.18 -13.77 9.37
C THR A 115 1.48 -12.42 9.23
N ALA A 116 0.82 -11.97 10.30
CA ALA A 116 0.10 -10.70 10.35
C ALA A 116 1.02 -9.49 10.56
N LEU A 117 0.53 -8.32 10.16
CA LEU A 117 1.13 -7.03 10.49
C LEU A 117 1.10 -6.86 12.02
N ALA A 118 2.25 -6.60 12.62
CA ALA A 118 2.40 -6.61 14.08
C ALA A 118 1.49 -5.59 14.79
N ARG A 119 1.26 -4.43 14.16
CA ARG A 119 0.41 -3.35 14.67
C ARG A 119 -0.26 -2.61 13.52
N PRO A 120 -1.46 -2.04 13.72
CA PRO A 120 -2.05 -1.16 12.72
C PRO A 120 -1.11 0.01 12.38
N GLN A 121 -1.10 0.42 11.11
CA GLN A 121 -0.29 1.53 10.59
C GLN A 121 -1.22 2.54 9.90
N VAL A 122 -0.92 3.84 10.02
CA VAL A 122 -1.65 4.95 9.36
C VAL A 122 -0.71 5.73 8.44
#